data_AF-A0A7D5MJM6-F1
#
_entry.id   AF-A0A7D5MJM6-F1
#
_cell.length_a   1.000
_cell.length_b   1.000
_cell.length_c   1.000
_cell.angle_alpha   90.00
_cell.angle_beta   90.00
_cell.angle_gamma   90.00
#
_symmetry.space_group_name_H-M   'P 1'
#
loop_
_entity.id
_entity.type
_entity.pdbx_description
1 polymer ?
#
loop_
_entity_poly.entity_id
_entity_poly.type
_entity_poly.pdbx_seq_one_letter_code
_entity_poly.pdbx_strand_id
1 'polypeptide(L)'
;MEVERTQNGVILRANIIELGTEAITDHGFLWNNNQALVQLLVGTEIKLGPTSAKGVYQAELTGLDADQEYWFTAIIKGDGYEISSKAVSFTID
;
A
#
# COMPACT_ATOMS: atom_id res chain seq x y z
N MET A 1 9.56 -1.08 -2.54
CA MET A 1 8.52 -0.04 -2.62
C MET A 1 9.19 1.22 -3.08
N GLU A 2 8.48 1.99 -3.90
CA GLU A 2 8.94 3.26 -4.45
C GLU A 2 7.77 4.25 -4.39
N VAL A 3 8.08 5.54 -4.28
CA VAL A 3 7.12 6.65 -4.24
C VAL A 3 7.50 7.63 -5.35
N GLU A 4 6.54 7.97 -6.22
CA GLU A 4 6.67 9.08 -7.19
C GLU A 4 5.65 10.18 -6.86
N ARG A 5 6.02 11.45 -6.99
CA ARG A 5 5.17 12.59 -6.59
C ARG A 5 4.35 13.13 -7.77
N THR A 6 3.08 13.44 -7.54
CA THR A 6 2.23 14.22 -8.45
C THR A 6 1.88 15.57 -7.79
N GLN A 7 1.34 16.53 -8.55
CA GLN A 7 1.11 17.91 -8.08
C GLN A 7 0.14 18.02 -6.88
N ASN A 8 -0.58 16.94 -6.51
CA ASN A 8 -1.52 16.87 -5.37
C ASN A 8 -1.58 15.46 -4.73
N GLY A 9 -0.53 14.64 -4.87
CA GLY A 9 -0.57 13.25 -4.43
C GLY A 9 0.73 12.49 -4.63
N VAL A 10 0.70 11.19 -4.32
CA VAL A 10 1.82 10.28 -4.55
C VAL A 10 1.36 9.01 -5.25
N ILE A 11 2.24 8.45 -6.08
CA ILE A 11 2.11 7.11 -6.64
C ILE A 11 2.82 6.14 -5.72
N LEU A 12 2.06 5.22 -5.14
CA LEU A 12 2.57 4.11 -4.34
C LEU A 12 2.90 2.94 -5.26
N ARG A 13 4.08 2.35 -5.13
CA ARG A 13 4.49 1.17 -5.92
C ARG A 13 4.93 -0.01 -5.06
N ALA A 14 4.46 -1.19 -5.44
CA ALA A 14 4.88 -2.47 -4.87
C ALA A 14 4.99 -3.56 -5.94
N ASN A 15 5.62 -4.67 -5.60
CA ASN A 15 5.90 -5.77 -6.53
C ASN A 15 5.56 -7.10 -5.87
N ILE A 16 4.67 -7.88 -6.49
CA ILE A 16 4.40 -9.26 -6.09
C ILE A 16 5.47 -10.15 -6.72
N ILE A 17 6.44 -10.61 -5.92
CA ILE A 17 7.50 -11.52 -6.38
C ILE A 17 7.08 -12.99 -6.30
N GLU A 18 6.10 -13.30 -5.48
CA GLU A 18 5.58 -14.64 -5.23
C GLU A 18 4.09 -14.60 -4.89
N LEU A 19 3.33 -15.56 -5.41
CA LEU A 19 1.86 -15.62 -5.24
C LEU A 19 1.43 -16.56 -4.11
N GLY A 20 2.31 -17.47 -3.66
CA GLY A 20 1.92 -18.56 -2.79
C GLY A 20 0.99 -19.58 -3.49
N THR A 21 0.33 -20.42 -2.70
CA THR A 21 -0.63 -21.44 -3.16
C THR A 21 -2.08 -21.03 -2.98
N GLU A 22 -2.35 -20.14 -2.03
CA GLU A 22 -3.70 -19.66 -1.73
C GLU A 22 -4.07 -18.51 -2.67
N ALA A 23 -5.36 -18.43 -3.03
CA ALA A 23 -5.84 -17.36 -3.89
C ALA A 23 -5.73 -15.99 -3.17
N ILE A 24 -5.26 -14.98 -3.90
CA ILE A 24 -5.30 -13.58 -3.46
C ILE A 24 -6.67 -13.01 -3.83
N THR A 25 -7.45 -12.63 -2.82
CA THR A 25 -8.78 -12.03 -3.00
C THR A 25 -8.71 -10.50 -3.09
N ASP A 26 -7.65 -9.88 -2.57
CA ASP A 26 -7.38 -8.45 -2.72
C ASP A 26 -5.88 -8.13 -2.59
N HIS A 27 -5.43 -7.09 -3.29
CA HIS A 27 -4.11 -6.51 -3.12
C HIS A 27 -4.18 -4.98 -3.18
N GLY A 28 -3.18 -4.31 -2.61
CA GLY A 28 -3.10 -2.86 -2.68
C GLY A 28 -2.23 -2.27 -1.59
N PHE A 29 -2.72 -1.19 -0.97
CA PHE A 29 -1.96 -0.43 0.02
C PHE A 29 -2.81 -0.08 1.22
N LEU A 30 -2.20 -0.03 2.41
CA LEU A 30 -2.76 0.56 3.61
C LEU A 30 -1.89 1.75 4.03
N TRP A 31 -2.50 2.87 4.37
CA TRP A 31 -1.78 4.07 4.76
C TRP A 31 -2.42 4.79 5.96
N ASN A 32 -1.61 5.57 6.68
CA ASN A 32 -2.01 6.36 7.83
C ASN A 32 -0.97 7.47 8.10
N ASN A 33 -1.32 8.53 8.82
CA ASN A 33 -0.37 9.52 9.36
C ASN A 33 0.21 9.12 10.73
N ASN A 34 0.09 7.84 11.09
CA ASN A 34 0.69 7.25 12.28
C ASN A 34 1.31 5.89 11.93
N GLN A 35 2.63 5.80 12.08
CA GLN A 35 3.39 4.58 11.79
C GLN A 35 2.89 3.35 12.55
N ALA A 36 2.57 3.51 13.84
CA ALA A 36 2.16 2.40 14.69
C ALA A 36 0.81 1.81 14.20
N LEU A 37 -0.09 2.65 13.71
CA LEU A 37 -1.36 2.20 13.13
C LEU A 37 -1.13 1.41 11.84
N VAL A 38 -0.22 1.86 10.95
CA VAL A 38 0.14 1.08 9.74
C VAL A 38 0.73 -0.27 10.10
N GLN A 39 1.59 -0.36 11.12
CA GLN A 39 2.16 -1.62 11.59
C GLN A 39 1.12 -2.58 12.17
N LEU A 40 0.03 -2.03 12.74
CA LEU A 40 -1.12 -2.79 13.22
C LEU A 40 -2.17 -3.05 12.12
N LEU A 41 -1.89 -2.68 10.86
CA LEU A 41 -2.82 -2.77 9.73
C LEU A 41 -4.14 -2.02 9.98
N VAL A 42 -4.05 -0.86 10.63
CA VAL A 42 -5.14 0.07 10.88
C VAL A 42 -4.93 1.33 10.06
N GLY A 43 -5.83 1.63 9.13
CA GLY A 43 -5.71 2.81 8.28
C GLY A 43 -6.71 2.82 7.14
N THR A 44 -6.39 3.60 6.11
CA THR A 44 -7.17 3.66 4.88
C THR A 44 -6.57 2.71 3.86
N GLU A 45 -7.41 1.89 3.24
CA GLU A 45 -7.01 0.93 2.22
C GLU A 45 -7.29 1.46 0.81
N ILE A 46 -6.33 1.25 -0.08
CA ILE A 46 -6.53 1.31 -1.52
C ILE A 46 -6.58 -0.12 -2.01
N LYS A 47 -7.75 -0.53 -2.52
CA LYS A 47 -8.02 -1.89 -2.98
C LYS A 47 -7.95 -1.96 -4.50
N LEU A 48 -7.10 -2.85 -5.01
CA LEU A 48 -6.92 -3.08 -6.44
C LEU A 48 -7.62 -4.38 -6.89
N GLY A 49 -8.24 -5.12 -5.96
CA GLY A 49 -8.99 -6.33 -6.24
C GLY A 49 -8.11 -7.58 -6.26
N PRO A 50 -8.66 -8.74 -6.64
CA PRO A 50 -7.91 -9.99 -6.69
C PRO A 50 -6.82 -9.95 -7.77
N THR A 51 -5.78 -10.74 -7.59
CA THR A 51 -4.74 -10.93 -8.62
C THR A 51 -4.18 -12.35 -8.58
N SER A 52 -3.82 -12.86 -9.75
CA SER A 52 -3.10 -14.13 -9.93
C SER A 52 -1.78 -13.93 -10.68
N ALA A 53 -1.34 -12.68 -10.80
CA ALA A 53 -0.15 -12.29 -11.54
C ALA A 53 0.92 -11.71 -10.61
N LYS A 54 2.17 -12.09 -10.88
CA LYS A 54 3.34 -11.41 -10.33
C LYS A 54 3.57 -10.09 -11.05
N GLY A 55 4.31 -9.20 -10.41
CA GLY A 55 4.78 -7.97 -11.03
C GLY A 55 4.46 -6.72 -10.23
N VAL A 56 4.83 -5.59 -10.84
CA VAL A 56 4.64 -4.26 -10.25
C VAL A 56 3.18 -3.85 -10.37
N TYR A 57 2.65 -3.32 -9.28
CA TYR A 57 1.37 -2.64 -9.24
C TYR A 57 1.54 -1.28 -8.56
N GLN A 58 0.62 -0.37 -8.87
CA GLN A 58 0.67 0.99 -8.35
C GLN A 58 -0.72 1.56 -8.11
N ALA A 59 -0.80 2.54 -7.21
CA ALA A 59 -2.00 3.31 -6.96
C ALA A 59 -1.67 4.78 -6.70
N GLU A 60 -2.58 5.67 -7.08
CA GLU A 60 -2.50 7.09 -6.73
C GLU A 60 -3.17 7.34 -5.38
N LEU A 61 -2.49 8.10 -4.51
CA LEU A 61 -2.99 8.58 -3.25
C LEU A 61 -3.03 10.12 -3.28
N THR A 62 -4.23 10.67 -3.16
CA THR A 62 -4.51 12.11 -3.23
C THR A 62 -5.14 12.62 -1.94
N GLY A 63 -5.28 13.95 -1.80
CA GLY A 63 -5.98 14.57 -0.66
C GLY A 63 -5.16 14.55 0.62
N LEU A 64 -3.85 14.68 0.46
CA LEU A 64 -2.88 14.74 1.54
C LEU A 64 -2.56 16.21 1.87
N ASP A 65 -2.19 16.46 3.11
CA ASP A 65 -1.70 17.76 3.53
C ASP A 65 -0.20 17.89 3.25
N ALA A 66 0.23 19.05 2.74
CA ALA A 66 1.64 19.39 2.57
C ALA A 66 2.38 19.37 3.91
N ASP A 67 3.67 19.01 3.88
CA ASP A 67 4.57 18.92 5.04
C ASP A 67 4.11 17.96 6.16
N GLN A 68 3.08 17.14 5.93
CA GLN A 68 2.64 16.09 6.85
C GLN A 68 3.32 14.76 6.51
N GLU A 69 3.91 14.10 7.50
CA GLU A 69 4.45 12.74 7.34
C GLU A 69 3.32 11.72 7.33
N TYR A 70 3.37 10.83 6.34
CA TYR A 70 2.49 9.67 6.18
C TYR A 70 3.32 8.40 6.07
N TRP A 71 2.67 7.27 6.36
CA TRP A 71 3.24 5.94 6.20
C TRP A 71 2.29 5.09 5.37
N PHE A 72 2.85 4.20 4.57
CA PHE A 72 2.08 3.18 3.87
C PHE A 72 2.79 1.83 3.89
N THR A 73 2.03 0.76 3.71
CA THR A 73 2.53 -0.59 3.43
C THR A 73 1.73 -1.21 2.30
N ALA A 74 2.36 -2.05 1.50
CA ALA A 74 1.67 -2.95 0.61
C ALA A 74 0.94 -4.03 1.41
N ILE A 75 -0.29 -4.37 1.01
CA ILE A 75 -1.10 -5.42 1.61
C ILE A 75 -1.56 -6.43 0.55
N ILE A 76 -1.60 -7.70 0.93
CA ILE A 76 -2.17 -8.81 0.15
C ILE A 76 -3.09 -9.57 1.08
N LYS A 77 -4.31 -9.86 0.63
CA LYS A 77 -5.33 -10.59 1.38
C LYS A 77 -5.81 -11.78 0.58
N GLY A 78 -6.12 -12.86 1.28
CA GLY A 78 -6.86 -13.99 0.74
C GLY A 78 -7.79 -14.56 1.78
N ASP A 79 -8.22 -15.81 1.59
CA ASP A 79 -9.11 -16.45 2.57
C ASP A 79 -8.34 -16.77 3.85
N GLY A 80 -8.69 -16.09 4.94
CA GLY A 80 -8.08 -16.29 6.26
C GLY A 80 -6.65 -15.76 6.44
N TYR A 81 -6.09 -15.01 5.47
CA TYR A 81 -4.76 -14.42 5.63
C TYR A 81 -4.68 -12.97 5.14
N GLU A 82 -3.80 -12.23 5.79
CA GLU A 82 -3.35 -10.90 5.40
C GLU A 82 -1.84 -10.82 5.63
N ILE A 83 -1.12 -10.43 4.60
CA ILE A 83 0.32 -10.19 4.67
C ILE A 83 0.60 -8.75 4.25
N SER A 84 1.60 -8.15 4.90
CA SER A 84 2.02 -6.79 4.59
C SER A 84 3.53 -6.69 4.43
N SER A 85 3.95 -5.67 3.70
CA SER A 85 5.35 -5.31 3.61
C SER A 85 5.81 -4.51 4.84
N LYS A 86 7.09 -4.11 4.87
CA LYS A 86 7.55 -3.09 5.81
C LYS A 86 6.88 -1.75 5.49
N ALA A 87 6.48 -0.97 6.50
CA ALA A 87 5.99 0.38 6.26
C ALA A 87 7.09 1.32 5.73
N VAL A 88 6.71 2.23 4.82
CA VAL A 88 7.57 3.27 4.22
C VAL A 88 6.94 4.63 4.51
N SER A 89 7.74 5.62 4.91
CA SER A 89 7.28 6.99 5.12
C SER A 89 7.48 7.88 3.90
N PHE A 90 6.67 8.93 3.80
CA PHE A 90 6.76 9.95 2.77
C PHE A 90 6.09 11.26 3.22
N THR A 91 6.43 12.35 2.53
CA THR A 91 5.81 13.67 2.64
C THR A 91 5.56 14.22 1.23
N ILE A 92 4.57 15.10 1.11
CA ILE A 92 4.31 15.91 -0.09
C ILE A 92 4.64 17.38 0.21
N ASP A 93 5.03 18.12 -0.83
CA ASP A 93 5.42 19.54 -0.76
C ASP A 93 4.24 20.45 -1.15
#